data_AF-A0A183IRE3-F1
#
_entry.id   AF-A0A183IRE3-F1
#
_cell.length_a   1.000
_cell.length_b   1.000
_cell.length_c   1.000
_cell.angle_alpha   90.00
_cell.angle_beta   90.00
_cell.angle_gamma   90.00
#
_symmetry.space_group_name_H-M   'P 1'
#
loop_
_entity.id
_entity.type
_entity.pdbx_description
1 polymer ?
#
loop_
_entity_poly.entity_id
_entity_poly.type
_entity_poly.pdbx_seq_one_letter_code
_entity_poly.pdbx_strand_id
1 'polypeptide(L)'
;MDCGAFERLFAQKLSSADSNIRRRALKHLQEWIQEQCKIGHFLNRSSFVNLWQGLYYCFWMQDKPLMQEELADKIGGLGAYFSPVKQQLLFYDVFFKQIGLEWYSIDRWRMNKFMMLVRRIFRSMLIQLKQSNWKKKVISKVFNMMSKTVLSSESIGYPSGLKLHFASIYLDELDFVGAVQLHNDQTMFFLLPYINLLKSSIE
;
A
#
# COMPACT_ATOMS: atom_id res chain seq x y z
N MET A 1 -24.80 -10.34 11.87
CA MET A 1 -24.24 -10.69 10.53
C MET A 1 -22.76 -10.88 10.71
N ASP A 2 -22.25 -12.05 10.31
CA ASP A 2 -20.85 -12.43 10.49
C ASP A 2 -19.95 -11.47 9.72
N CYS A 3 -19.17 -10.68 10.46
CA CYS A 3 -18.33 -9.59 9.97
C CYS A 3 -17.47 -10.06 8.79
N GLY A 4 -16.87 -11.26 8.90
CA GLY A 4 -15.99 -11.87 7.90
C GLY A 4 -16.63 -12.25 6.56
N ALA A 5 -17.96 -12.23 6.44
CA ALA A 5 -18.65 -12.66 5.21
C ALA A 5 -18.60 -11.57 4.14
N PHE A 6 -18.66 -10.30 4.53
CA PHE A 6 -18.68 -9.18 3.58
C PHE A 6 -17.32 -8.94 2.93
N GLU A 7 -16.20 -9.04 3.67
CA GLU A 7 -14.88 -8.85 3.07
C GLU A 7 -14.53 -10.01 2.13
N ARG A 8 -14.95 -11.23 2.46
CA ARG A 8 -14.83 -12.39 1.56
C ARG A 8 -15.63 -12.19 0.28
N LEU A 9 -16.85 -11.65 0.37
CA LEU A 9 -17.66 -11.33 -0.80
C LEU A 9 -17.00 -10.26 -1.68
N PHE A 10 -16.43 -9.21 -1.08
CA PHE A 10 -15.68 -8.20 -1.83
C PHE A 10 -14.45 -8.83 -2.51
N ALA A 11 -13.68 -9.65 -1.81
CA ALA A 11 -12.52 -10.32 -2.36
C ALA A 11 -12.89 -11.19 -3.59
N GLN A 12 -14.00 -11.93 -3.50
CA GLN A 12 -14.54 -12.73 -4.61
C GLN A 12 -14.97 -11.85 -5.80
N LYS A 13 -15.70 -10.76 -5.55
CA LYS A 13 -16.15 -9.87 -6.64
C LYS A 13 -14.99 -9.11 -7.28
N LEU A 14 -13.98 -8.72 -6.52
CA LEU A 14 -12.76 -8.06 -7.00
C LEU A 14 -11.89 -9.01 -7.84
N SER A 15 -11.92 -10.31 -7.57
CA SER A 15 -11.21 -11.33 -8.34
C SER A 15 -12.03 -11.93 -9.50
N SER A 16 -13.23 -11.42 -9.77
CA SER A 16 -14.07 -11.87 -10.88
C SER A 16 -13.40 -11.67 -12.24
N ALA A 17 -13.61 -12.60 -13.18
CA ALA A 17 -13.17 -12.45 -14.57
C ALA A 17 -13.85 -11.28 -15.29
N ASP A 18 -15.09 -10.91 -14.90
CA ASP A 18 -15.83 -9.81 -15.51
C ASP A 18 -15.35 -8.44 -14.99
N SER A 19 -14.80 -7.65 -15.91
CA SER A 19 -14.33 -6.27 -15.64
C SER A 19 -15.41 -5.35 -15.06
N ASN A 20 -16.67 -5.53 -15.44
CA ASN A 20 -17.79 -4.74 -14.91
C ASN A 20 -18.07 -5.08 -13.45
N ILE A 21 -18.01 -6.37 -13.09
CA ILE A 21 -18.18 -6.82 -11.71
C ILE A 21 -17.06 -6.24 -10.85
N ARG A 22 -15.80 -6.34 -11.30
CA ARG A 22 -14.64 -5.77 -10.59
C ARG A 22 -14.78 -4.26 -10.37
N ARG A 23 -15.14 -3.52 -11.43
CA ARG A 23 -15.31 -2.06 -11.37
C ARG A 23 -16.41 -1.65 -10.38
N ARG A 24 -17.56 -2.33 -10.40
CA ARG A 24 -18.65 -2.09 -9.44
C ARG A 24 -18.21 -2.44 -8.02
N ALA A 25 -17.53 -3.57 -7.84
CA ALA A 25 -17.04 -4.01 -6.53
C ALA A 25 -16.08 -2.99 -5.91
N LEU A 26 -15.17 -2.42 -6.70
CA LEU A 26 -14.24 -1.39 -6.21
C LEU A 26 -14.97 -0.11 -5.77
N LYS A 27 -15.99 0.33 -6.54
CA LYS A 27 -16.82 1.49 -6.17
C LYS A 27 -17.56 1.23 -4.84
N HIS A 28 -18.22 0.08 -4.73
CA HIS A 28 -18.96 -0.28 -3.52
C HIS A 28 -18.04 -0.50 -2.32
N LEU A 29 -16.82 -1.01 -2.52
CA LEU A 29 -15.83 -1.16 -1.46
C LEU A 29 -15.51 0.20 -0.82
N GLN A 30 -15.30 1.23 -1.64
CA GLN A 30 -15.03 2.58 -1.14
C GLN A 30 -16.18 3.11 -0.28
N GLU A 31 -17.41 3.03 -0.78
CA GLU A 31 -18.63 3.46 -0.05
C GLU A 31 -18.75 2.68 1.27
N TRP A 32 -18.56 1.37 1.22
CA TRP A 32 -18.64 0.48 2.37
C TRP A 32 -17.59 0.80 3.44
N ILE A 33 -16.32 1.04 3.07
CA ILE A 33 -15.26 1.41 4.04
C ILE A 33 -15.68 2.66 4.83
N GLN A 34 -16.21 3.67 4.15
CA GLN A 34 -16.62 4.92 4.79
C GLN A 34 -17.81 4.70 5.74
N GLU A 35 -18.78 3.89 5.35
CA GLU A 35 -19.92 3.52 6.22
C GLU A 35 -19.48 2.73 7.46
N GLN A 36 -18.60 1.73 7.29
CA GLN A 36 -18.08 0.95 8.42
C GLN A 36 -17.31 1.83 9.42
N CYS A 37 -16.50 2.77 8.92
CA CYS A 37 -15.78 3.70 9.78
C CYS A 37 -16.73 4.60 10.59
N LYS A 38 -17.87 5.02 10.02
CA LYS A 38 -18.87 5.85 10.74
C LYS A 38 -19.53 5.12 11.90
N ILE A 39 -19.79 3.82 11.74
CA ILE A 39 -20.41 3.00 12.80
C ILE A 39 -19.39 2.37 13.75
N GLY A 40 -18.11 2.75 13.64
CA GLY A 40 -17.03 2.25 14.50
C GLY A 40 -16.63 0.80 14.25
N HIS A 41 -16.98 0.25 13.09
CA HIS A 41 -16.63 -1.10 12.71
C HIS A 41 -15.25 -1.14 12.04
N PHE A 42 -14.32 -1.87 12.64
CA PHE A 42 -12.91 -1.89 12.24
C PHE A 42 -12.48 -3.27 11.73
N LEU A 43 -11.74 -3.28 10.63
CA LEU A 43 -11.19 -4.51 10.07
C LEU A 43 -10.04 -5.03 10.93
N ASN A 44 -10.00 -6.34 11.10
CA ASN A 44 -8.85 -7.03 11.67
C ASN A 44 -7.83 -7.35 10.55
N ARG A 45 -6.67 -7.91 10.94
CA ARG A 45 -5.61 -8.24 9.99
C ARG A 45 -6.04 -9.24 8.91
N SER A 46 -6.78 -10.29 9.26
CA SER A 46 -7.19 -11.32 8.27
C SER A 46 -8.20 -10.76 7.26
N SER A 47 -9.11 -9.88 7.69
CA SER A 47 -10.00 -9.14 6.79
C SER A 47 -9.21 -8.29 5.79
N PHE A 48 -8.17 -7.59 6.24
CA PHE A 48 -7.29 -6.84 5.32
C PHE A 48 -6.51 -7.75 4.37
N VAL A 49 -6.09 -8.94 4.79
CA VAL A 49 -5.43 -9.92 3.90
C VAL A 49 -6.38 -10.36 2.80
N ASN A 50 -7.61 -10.73 3.14
CA ASN A 50 -8.64 -11.11 2.16
C ASN A 50 -8.93 -9.97 1.18
N LEU A 51 -9.05 -8.74 1.71
CA LEU A 51 -9.26 -7.56 0.89
C LEU A 51 -8.10 -7.35 -0.10
N TRP A 52 -6.86 -7.45 0.38
CA TRP A 52 -5.67 -7.28 -0.46
C TRP A 52 -5.52 -8.38 -1.50
N GLN A 53 -5.89 -9.63 -1.20
CA GLN A 53 -5.96 -10.69 -2.21
C GLN A 53 -6.96 -10.33 -3.32
N GLY A 54 -8.14 -9.83 -2.96
CA GLY A 54 -9.13 -9.34 -3.93
C GLY A 54 -8.57 -8.21 -4.80
N LEU A 55 -7.96 -7.19 -4.19
CA LEU A 55 -7.37 -6.05 -4.89
C LEU A 55 -6.19 -6.47 -5.80
N TYR A 56 -5.35 -7.41 -5.33
CA TYR A 56 -4.24 -7.96 -6.10
C TYR A 56 -4.74 -8.60 -7.39
N TYR A 57 -5.73 -9.50 -7.31
CA TYR A 57 -6.29 -10.14 -8.50
C TYR A 57 -7.09 -9.17 -9.37
N CYS A 58 -7.77 -8.19 -8.77
CA CYS A 58 -8.42 -7.11 -9.52
C CYS A 58 -7.45 -6.37 -10.43
N PHE A 59 -6.27 -6.05 -9.90
CA PHE A 59 -5.20 -5.39 -10.62
C PHE A 59 -4.47 -6.34 -11.59
N TRP A 60 -4.29 -7.60 -11.20
CA TRP A 60 -3.71 -8.66 -12.04
C TRP A 60 -4.46 -8.82 -13.36
N MET A 61 -5.80 -8.77 -13.32
CA MET A 61 -6.71 -8.94 -14.47
C MET A 61 -6.92 -7.68 -15.31
N GLN A 62 -6.25 -6.56 -15.00
CA GLN A 62 -6.33 -5.34 -15.80
C GLN A 62 -5.16 -5.26 -16.79
N ASP A 63 -5.47 -5.40 -18.08
CA ASP A 63 -4.47 -5.43 -19.15
C ASP A 63 -4.36 -4.13 -19.94
N LYS A 64 -5.37 -3.24 -19.85
CA LYS A 64 -5.38 -1.97 -20.60
C LYS A 64 -4.52 -0.92 -19.87
N PRO A 65 -3.44 -0.36 -20.47
CA PRO A 65 -2.50 0.52 -19.78
C PRO A 65 -3.14 1.72 -19.07
N LEU A 66 -3.97 2.50 -19.76
CA LEU A 66 -4.66 3.65 -19.15
C LEU A 66 -5.54 3.25 -17.96
N MET A 67 -6.16 2.06 -18.03
CA MET A 67 -6.98 1.56 -16.94
C MET A 67 -6.15 0.99 -15.79
N GLN A 68 -4.90 0.56 -16.04
CA GLN A 68 -3.98 0.16 -14.98
C GLN A 68 -3.58 1.37 -14.15
N GLU A 69 -3.27 2.50 -14.78
CA GLU A 69 -2.94 3.76 -14.09
C GLU A 69 -4.11 4.22 -13.23
N GLU A 70 -5.30 4.35 -13.82
CA GLU A 70 -6.52 4.75 -13.11
C GLU A 70 -6.84 3.80 -11.95
N LEU A 71 -6.67 2.49 -12.15
CA LEU A 71 -6.92 1.50 -11.11
C LEU A 71 -5.88 1.58 -9.98
N ALA A 72 -4.60 1.78 -10.30
CA ALA A 72 -3.56 1.96 -9.29
C ALA A 72 -3.80 3.21 -8.44
N ASP A 73 -4.26 4.31 -9.04
CA ASP A 73 -4.62 5.53 -8.32
C ASP A 73 -5.84 5.30 -7.41
N LYS A 74 -6.87 4.59 -7.89
CA LYS A 74 -8.04 4.22 -7.07
C LYS A 74 -7.67 3.34 -5.90
N ILE A 75 -6.88 2.27 -6.13
CA ILE A 75 -6.41 1.37 -5.07
C ILE A 75 -5.52 2.12 -4.07
N GLY A 76 -4.62 2.97 -4.58
CA GLY A 76 -3.78 3.86 -3.78
C GLY A 76 -4.60 4.76 -2.86
N GLY A 77 -5.67 5.36 -3.38
CA GLY A 77 -6.55 6.26 -2.64
C GLY A 77 -7.38 5.59 -1.55
N LEU A 78 -7.57 4.27 -1.58
CA LEU A 78 -8.42 3.56 -0.61
C LEU A 78 -8.00 3.78 0.84
N GLY A 79 -6.69 3.90 1.07
CA GLY A 79 -6.12 4.15 2.39
C GLY A 79 -6.75 5.37 3.08
N ALA A 80 -7.15 6.40 2.33
CA ALA A 80 -7.64 7.66 2.89
C ALA A 80 -9.06 7.56 3.47
N TYR A 81 -9.82 6.53 3.08
CA TYR A 81 -11.17 6.31 3.59
C TYR A 81 -11.20 5.59 4.94
N PHE A 82 -10.09 4.96 5.35
CA PHE A 82 -10.00 4.30 6.64
C PHE A 82 -9.82 5.30 7.78
N SER A 83 -10.53 5.11 8.87
CA SER A 83 -10.37 5.83 10.14
C SER A 83 -10.63 4.86 11.29
N PRO A 84 -9.89 4.93 12.43
CA PRO A 84 -8.82 5.86 12.75
C PRO A 84 -7.50 5.53 12.04
N VAL A 85 -6.45 6.35 12.24
CA VAL A 85 -5.09 6.17 11.67
C VAL A 85 -4.55 4.74 11.82
N LYS A 86 -4.94 4.01 12.89
CA LYS A 86 -4.56 2.60 13.07
C LYS A 86 -5.04 1.69 11.93
N GLN A 87 -6.24 1.92 11.40
CA GLN A 87 -6.79 1.17 10.25
C GLN A 87 -6.04 1.52 8.96
N GLN A 88 -5.69 2.79 8.75
CA GLN A 88 -4.87 3.24 7.62
C GLN A 88 -3.50 2.56 7.63
N LEU A 89 -2.82 2.57 8.77
CA LEU A 89 -1.52 1.91 8.92
C LEU A 89 -1.62 0.39 8.70
N LEU A 90 -2.70 -0.25 9.16
CA LEU A 90 -2.90 -1.69 8.94
C LEU A 90 -3.13 -2.01 7.46
N PHE A 91 -3.86 -1.15 6.73
CA PHE A 91 -4.03 -1.28 5.28
C PHE A 91 -2.67 -1.30 4.56
N TYR A 92 -1.78 -0.35 4.85
CA TYR A 92 -0.44 -0.30 4.24
C TYR A 92 0.48 -1.43 4.70
N ASP A 93 0.45 -1.79 5.99
CA ASP A 93 1.27 -2.89 6.52
C ASP A 93 0.95 -4.20 5.81
N VAL A 94 -0.35 -4.51 5.65
CA VAL A 94 -0.77 -5.74 4.96
C VAL A 94 -0.44 -5.67 3.47
N PHE A 95 -0.54 -4.51 2.82
CA PHE A 95 -0.10 -4.35 1.43
C PHE A 95 1.36 -4.75 1.26
N PHE A 96 2.26 -4.13 2.02
CA PHE A 96 3.69 -4.39 1.87
C PHE A 96 4.02 -5.85 2.21
N LYS A 97 3.36 -6.45 3.20
CA LYS A 97 3.54 -7.88 3.46
C LYS A 97 3.07 -8.75 2.30
N GLN A 98 1.89 -8.48 1.75
CA GLN A 98 1.34 -9.28 0.66
C GLN A 98 2.18 -9.15 -0.61
N ILE A 99 2.54 -7.94 -1.02
CA ILE A 99 3.34 -7.75 -2.24
C ILE A 99 4.74 -8.34 -2.10
N GLY A 100 5.30 -8.38 -0.88
CA GLY A 100 6.55 -9.08 -0.60
C GLY A 100 6.44 -10.61 -0.75
N LEU A 101 5.33 -11.21 -0.32
CA LEU A 101 5.07 -12.64 -0.49
C LEU A 101 4.85 -13.01 -1.97
N GLU A 102 4.10 -12.18 -2.71
CA GLU A 102 3.72 -12.46 -4.10
C GLU A 102 4.79 -12.04 -5.12
N TRP A 103 5.81 -11.27 -4.74
CA TRP A 103 6.71 -10.58 -5.69
C TRP A 103 7.33 -11.51 -6.75
N TYR A 104 7.82 -12.68 -6.32
CA TYR A 104 8.46 -13.64 -7.22
C TYR A 104 7.46 -14.40 -8.09
N SER A 105 6.17 -14.41 -7.72
CA SER A 105 5.09 -15.01 -8.50
C SER A 105 4.61 -14.11 -9.65
N ILE A 106 5.00 -12.83 -9.65
CA ILE A 106 4.62 -11.87 -10.70
C ILE A 106 5.45 -12.15 -11.95
N ASP A 107 4.77 -12.48 -13.04
CA ASP A 107 5.43 -12.71 -14.32
C ASP A 107 5.97 -11.41 -14.95
N ARG A 108 6.92 -11.56 -15.87
CA ARG A 108 7.62 -10.45 -16.53
C ARG A 108 6.68 -9.42 -17.16
N TRP A 109 5.55 -9.84 -17.72
CA TRP A 109 4.63 -8.94 -18.43
C TRP A 109 3.81 -8.08 -17.48
N ARG A 110 3.64 -8.52 -16.22
CA ARG A 110 2.88 -7.80 -15.19
C ARG A 110 3.76 -7.00 -14.24
N MET A 111 5.07 -7.23 -14.21
CA MET A 111 5.99 -6.58 -13.27
C MET A 111 5.87 -5.05 -13.25
N ASN A 112 5.87 -4.41 -14.43
CA ASN A 112 5.83 -2.94 -14.54
C ASN A 112 4.60 -2.32 -13.87
N LYS A 113 3.41 -2.92 -14.04
CA LYS A 113 2.20 -2.40 -13.41
C LYS A 113 2.22 -2.58 -11.89
N PHE A 114 2.78 -3.69 -11.38
CA PHE A 114 2.90 -3.90 -9.94
C PHE A 114 3.95 -2.96 -9.31
N MET A 115 5.05 -2.68 -10.00
CA MET A 115 5.99 -1.62 -9.61
C MET A 115 5.29 -0.25 -9.53
N MET A 116 4.44 0.08 -10.51
CA MET A 116 3.62 1.29 -10.47
C MET A 116 2.63 1.28 -9.28
N LEU A 117 1.99 0.15 -8.99
CA LEU A 117 1.09 0.03 -7.84
C LEU A 117 1.82 0.30 -6.52
N VAL A 118 3.01 -0.27 -6.34
CA VAL A 118 3.87 0.01 -5.17
C VAL A 118 4.14 1.52 -5.05
N ARG A 119 4.47 2.17 -6.17
CA ARG A 119 4.68 3.63 -6.21
C ARG A 119 3.45 4.42 -5.79
N ARG A 120 2.26 4.09 -6.30
CA ARG A 120 1.01 4.77 -5.94
C ARG A 120 0.60 4.55 -4.49
N ILE A 121 0.81 3.35 -3.95
CA ILE A 121 0.54 3.06 -2.55
C ILE A 121 1.49 3.84 -1.63
N PHE A 122 2.78 3.87 -1.96
CA PHE A 122 3.76 4.63 -1.18
C PHE A 122 3.44 6.13 -1.19
N ARG A 123 3.14 6.70 -2.36
CA ARG A 123 2.70 8.09 -2.50
C ARG A 123 1.47 8.41 -1.64
N SER A 124 0.45 7.56 -1.70
CA SER A 124 -0.78 7.73 -0.91
C SER A 124 -0.47 7.78 0.60
N MET A 125 0.38 6.87 1.07
CA MET A 125 0.82 6.85 2.47
C MET A 125 1.57 8.14 2.85
N LEU A 126 2.44 8.66 1.99
CA LEU A 126 3.14 9.93 2.21
C LEU A 126 2.19 11.14 2.23
N ILE A 127 1.19 11.18 1.35
CA ILE A 127 0.16 12.22 1.35
C ILE A 127 -0.60 12.22 2.68
N GLN A 128 -0.91 11.05 3.24
CA GLN A 128 -1.55 10.97 4.55
C GLN A 128 -0.64 11.44 5.69
N LEU A 129 0.66 11.13 5.63
CA LEU A 129 1.63 11.68 6.58
C LEU A 129 1.67 13.20 6.52
N LYS A 130 1.63 13.79 5.32
CA LYS A 130 1.54 15.23 5.13
C LYS A 130 0.25 15.80 5.72
N GLN A 131 -0.91 15.18 5.47
CA GLN A 131 -2.19 15.58 6.06
C GLN A 131 -2.19 15.51 7.60
N SER A 132 -1.37 14.64 8.18
CA SER A 132 -1.14 14.59 9.62
C SER A 132 -0.19 15.68 10.15
N ASN A 133 0.26 16.61 9.30
CA ASN A 133 1.32 17.60 9.57
C ASN A 133 2.62 16.95 10.05
N TRP A 134 3.01 15.83 9.42
CA TRP A 134 4.27 15.16 9.72
C TRP A 134 4.47 14.87 11.22
N LYS A 135 3.38 14.47 11.90
CA LYS A 135 3.42 14.15 13.34
C LYS A 135 4.43 13.04 13.60
N LYS A 136 5.48 13.34 14.40
CA LYS A 136 6.56 12.39 14.74
C LYS A 136 6.02 11.02 15.17
N LYS A 137 4.98 10.97 16.02
CA LYS A 137 4.34 9.71 16.46
C LYS A 137 3.80 8.84 15.32
N VAL A 138 3.23 9.44 14.27
CA VAL A 138 2.68 8.72 13.12
C VAL A 138 3.82 8.27 12.20
N ILE A 139 4.78 9.17 11.96
CA ILE A 139 6.01 8.90 11.20
C ILE A 139 6.75 7.69 11.80
N SER A 140 7.01 7.67 13.11
CA SER A 140 7.70 6.56 13.76
C SER A 140 6.95 5.23 13.62
N LYS A 141 5.61 5.24 13.62
CA LYS A 141 4.80 4.03 13.40
C LYS A 141 4.91 3.53 11.96
N VAL A 142 4.85 4.43 10.98
CA VAL A 142 5.06 4.10 9.56
C VAL A 142 6.46 3.53 9.35
N PHE A 143 7.49 4.14 9.93
CA PHE A 143 8.85 3.63 9.78
C PHE A 143 9.08 2.29 10.44
N ASN A 144 8.57 2.06 11.64
CA ASN A 144 8.61 0.75 12.29
C ASN A 144 7.87 -0.34 11.51
N MET A 145 6.83 0.04 10.75
CA MET A 145 6.13 -0.87 9.83
C MET A 145 7.00 -1.16 8.59
N MET A 146 7.56 -0.12 7.97
CA MET A 146 8.39 -0.26 6.78
C MET A 146 9.70 -1.02 7.05
N SER A 147 10.33 -0.80 8.22
CA SER A 147 11.54 -1.51 8.63
C SER A 147 11.35 -3.02 8.82
N LYS A 148 10.10 -3.49 8.88
CA LYS A 148 9.74 -4.92 8.94
C LYS A 148 9.30 -5.48 7.57
N THR A 149 9.36 -4.66 6.53
CA THR A 149 8.89 -4.99 5.18
C THR A 149 9.90 -4.48 4.14
N VAL A 150 9.54 -3.50 3.31
CA VAL A 150 10.35 -2.97 2.20
C VAL A 150 11.65 -2.29 2.62
N LEU A 151 11.73 -1.79 3.86
CA LEU A 151 12.94 -1.18 4.44
C LEU A 151 13.64 -2.11 5.44
N SER A 152 13.33 -3.42 5.42
CA SER A 152 14.05 -4.36 6.27
C SER A 152 15.52 -4.44 5.88
N SER A 153 16.41 -4.17 6.83
CA SER A 153 17.85 -4.37 6.70
C SER A 153 18.25 -5.84 6.72
N GLU A 154 17.35 -6.72 7.14
CA GLU A 154 17.61 -8.17 7.10
C GLU A 154 17.54 -8.64 5.65
N SER A 155 18.64 -9.22 5.16
CA SER A 155 18.75 -9.81 3.81
C SER A 155 17.84 -11.03 3.66
N ILE A 156 17.53 -11.70 4.77
CA ILE A 156 16.72 -12.92 4.82
C ILE A 156 15.24 -12.54 4.91
N GLY A 157 14.47 -12.85 3.86
CA GLY A 157 13.01 -12.94 3.94
C GLY A 157 12.19 -11.92 3.16
N TYR A 158 12.81 -10.94 2.48
CA TYR A 158 12.05 -9.96 1.66
C TYR A 158 12.67 -9.75 0.26
N PRO A 159 11.87 -9.72 -0.83
CA PRO A 159 12.40 -9.78 -2.20
C PRO A 159 13.34 -8.62 -2.57
N SER A 160 14.53 -8.94 -3.08
CA SER A 160 15.55 -7.95 -3.45
C SER A 160 15.06 -6.99 -4.53
N GLY A 161 14.38 -7.50 -5.56
CA GLY A 161 13.82 -6.68 -6.63
C GLY A 161 12.81 -5.64 -6.13
N LEU A 162 12.01 -5.98 -5.10
CA LEU A 162 11.08 -5.05 -4.47
C LEU A 162 11.82 -4.00 -3.66
N LYS A 163 12.86 -4.39 -2.89
CA LYS A 163 13.71 -3.44 -2.15
C LYS A 163 14.39 -2.44 -3.09
N LEU A 164 14.98 -2.91 -4.18
CA LEU A 164 15.65 -2.06 -5.18
C LEU A 164 14.67 -1.12 -5.86
N HIS A 165 13.49 -1.62 -6.26
CA HIS A 165 12.43 -0.77 -6.79
C HIS A 165 12.02 0.30 -5.78
N PHE A 166 11.76 -0.09 -4.54
CA PHE A 166 11.37 0.83 -3.49
C PHE A 166 12.45 1.90 -3.24
N ALA A 167 13.72 1.51 -3.22
CA ALA A 167 14.85 2.43 -3.11
C ALA A 167 14.88 3.43 -4.29
N SER A 168 14.63 2.94 -5.51
CA SER A 168 14.65 3.79 -6.71
C SER A 168 13.57 4.88 -6.72
N ILE A 169 12.42 4.63 -6.08
CA ILE A 169 11.30 5.57 -6.04
C ILE A 169 11.23 6.40 -4.75
N TYR A 170 12.00 6.04 -3.71
CA TYR A 170 11.81 6.59 -2.37
C TYR A 170 11.91 8.12 -2.32
N LEU A 171 12.99 8.66 -2.91
CA LEU A 171 13.27 10.09 -2.92
C LEU A 171 12.34 10.84 -3.86
N ASP A 172 12.02 10.29 -5.04
CA ASP A 172 11.07 10.86 -6.00
C ASP A 172 9.69 11.10 -5.35
N GLU A 173 9.19 10.10 -4.64
CA GLU A 173 7.87 10.17 -4.01
C GLU A 173 7.85 11.10 -2.79
N LEU A 174 8.96 11.18 -2.07
CA LEU A 174 9.15 12.12 -0.97
C LEU A 174 9.20 13.57 -1.48
N ASP A 175 9.93 13.83 -2.56
CA ASP A 175 9.96 15.15 -3.22
C ASP A 175 8.58 15.54 -3.76
N PHE A 176 7.88 14.60 -4.42
CA PHE A 176 6.54 14.82 -4.98
C PHE A 176 5.53 15.33 -3.95
N VAL A 177 5.54 14.78 -2.72
CA VAL A 177 4.62 15.23 -1.67
C VAL A 177 5.04 16.57 -1.02
N GLY A 178 6.17 17.13 -1.42
CA GLY A 178 6.67 18.42 -0.96
C GLY A 178 7.57 18.30 0.27
N ALA A 179 8.51 17.36 0.26
CA ALA A 179 9.50 17.22 1.33
C ALA A 179 10.36 18.47 1.57
N VAL A 180 10.41 19.40 0.63
CA VAL A 180 10.98 20.75 0.80
C VAL A 180 10.41 21.48 2.03
N GLN A 181 9.19 21.13 2.45
CA GLN A 181 8.53 21.71 3.62
C GLN A 181 8.95 21.07 4.96
N LEU A 182 9.75 20.00 4.93
CA LEU A 182 10.20 19.31 6.15
C LEU A 182 11.28 20.12 6.87
N HIS A 183 11.21 20.15 8.21
CA HIS A 183 12.32 20.67 9.01
C HIS A 183 13.51 19.71 9.00
N ASN A 184 14.72 20.23 9.21
CA ASN A 184 15.98 19.46 9.18
C ASN A 184 15.91 18.13 9.98
N ASP A 185 15.35 18.18 11.19
CA ASP A 185 15.15 16.99 12.03
C ASP A 185 14.26 15.94 11.35
N GLN A 186 13.15 16.37 10.75
CA GLN A 186 12.19 15.47 10.08
C GLN A 186 12.82 14.86 8.84
N THR A 187 13.57 15.65 8.06
CA THR A 187 14.31 15.17 6.89
C THR A 187 15.24 14.03 7.27
N MET A 188 16.01 14.16 8.35
CA MET A 188 16.88 13.07 8.83
C MET A 188 16.11 11.83 9.25
N PHE A 189 14.92 11.98 9.85
CA PHE A 189 14.05 10.84 10.16
C PHE A 189 13.59 10.08 8.90
N PHE A 190 13.37 10.77 7.78
CA PHE A 190 13.02 10.13 6.52
C PHE A 190 14.22 9.50 5.81
N LEU A 191 15.38 10.14 5.84
CA LEU A 191 16.56 9.65 5.14
C LEU A 191 17.24 8.46 5.83
N LEU A 192 17.22 8.38 7.17
CA LEU A 192 17.94 7.33 7.90
C LEU A 192 17.51 5.90 7.49
N PRO A 193 16.21 5.57 7.39
CA PRO A 193 15.77 4.25 6.93
C PRO A 193 16.18 3.95 5.47
N TYR A 194 16.22 4.98 4.62
CA TYR A 194 16.69 4.84 3.25
C TYR A 194 18.20 4.54 3.17
N ILE A 195 19.01 5.25 3.96
CA ILE A 195 20.45 5.01 4.06
C ILE A 195 20.72 3.58 4.57
N ASN A 196 19.96 3.12 5.57
CA ASN A 196 20.08 1.76 6.09
C ASN A 196 19.72 0.70 5.05
N LEU A 197 18.69 0.95 4.24
CA LEU A 197 18.33 0.07 3.13
C LEU A 197 19.50 -0.03 2.14
N LEU A 198 20.08 1.09 1.73
CA LEU A 198 21.21 1.12 0.80
C LEU A 198 22.42 0.36 1.36
N LYS A 199 22.74 0.56 2.65
CA LYS A 199 23.82 -0.16 3.33
C LYS A 199 23.62 -1.68 3.25
N SER A 200 22.39 -2.16 3.46
CA SER A 200 22.07 -3.60 3.41
C SER A 200 21.99 -4.20 2.01
N SER A 201 21.96 -3.38 0.96
CA SER A 201 21.83 -3.81 -0.44
C SER A 201 23.16 -3.92 -1.18
N ILE A 202 24.26 -3.54 -0.52
CA ILE A 202 25.63 -3.55 -1.07
C ILE A 202 26.43 -4.79 -0.57
N GLU A 203 25.82 -5.60 0.29
CA GLU A 203 26.32 -6.92 0.73
C GLU A 203 25.57 -8.05 0.01
#